data_AF-A0A9D5EEM2-F1
#
_entry.id   AF-A0A9D5EEM2-F1
#
_cell.length_a   1.000
_cell.length_b   1.000
_cell.length_c   1.000
_cell.angle_alpha   90.00
_cell.angle_beta   90.00
_cell.angle_gamma   90.00
#
_symmetry.space_group_name_H-M   'P 1'
#
loop_
_entity.id
_entity.type
_entity.pdbx_description
1 polymer ?
#
loop_
_entity_poly.entity_id
_entity_poly.type
_entity_poly.pdbx_seq_one_letter_code
_entity_poly.pdbx_strand_id
1 'polypeptide(L)'
;TYTAWDLEPFARDLGYDGDPFPWDEDRRHRLKCELDAIFAHLYHLDRPDLEWILDAPYPSASFPGLKRNEIKQFGEYRTQRYVLHAYDQLARGEMPDLEGV
;
A
#
# COMPACT_ATOMS: atom_id res chain seq x y z
N THR A 1 10.61 1.10 19.61
CA THR A 1 10.49 2.25 18.69
C THR A 1 9.16 2.96 18.91
N TYR A 2 9.07 4.23 18.52
CA TYR A 2 7.94 5.13 18.75
C TYR A 2 7.76 6.07 17.55
N THR A 3 6.64 6.77 17.41
CA THR A 3 6.32 7.50 16.16
C THR A 3 6.31 9.03 16.29
N ALA A 4 6.53 9.57 17.49
CA ALA A 4 6.51 11.01 17.75
C ALA A 4 7.47 11.37 18.89
N TRP A 5 8.15 12.50 18.79
CA TRP A 5 9.10 12.97 19.81
C TRP A 5 8.49 13.09 21.21
N ASP A 6 7.20 13.43 21.31
CA ASP A 6 6.49 13.51 22.59
C ASP A 6 6.42 12.17 23.35
N LEU A 7 6.60 11.04 22.64
CA LEU A 7 6.64 9.70 23.24
C LEU A 7 8.06 9.28 23.67
N GLU A 8 9.08 10.09 23.43
CA GLU A 8 10.47 9.77 23.75
C GLU A 8 10.69 9.46 25.24
N PRO A 9 10.17 10.22 26.22
CA PRO A 9 10.36 9.87 27.63
C PRO A 9 9.82 8.48 27.97
N PHE A 10 8.63 8.14 27.45
CA PHE A 10 8.02 6.83 27.63
C PHE A 10 8.82 5.71 26.95
N ALA A 11 9.37 5.96 25.76
CA ALA A 11 10.20 4.99 25.07
C ALA A 11 11.51 4.71 25.81
N ARG A 12 12.15 5.75 26.38
CA ARG A 12 13.35 5.62 27.21
C ARG A 12 13.07 4.83 28.49
N ASP A 13 11.94 5.07 29.14
CA ASP A 13 11.52 4.30 30.33
C ASP A 13 11.35 2.79 30.02
N LEU A 14 11.04 2.45 28.77
CA LEU A 14 10.96 1.07 28.27
C LEU A 14 12.30 0.53 27.72
N GLY A 15 13.39 1.28 27.84
CA GLY A 15 14.73 0.89 27.39
C GLY A 15 14.99 1.04 25.88
N TYR A 16 14.23 1.90 25.19
CA TYR A 16 14.47 2.25 23.80
C TYR A 16 15.06 3.66 23.67
N ASP A 17 16.33 3.74 23.25
CA ASP A 17 17.10 5.00 23.11
C ASP A 17 17.26 5.48 21.65
N GLY A 18 16.61 4.82 20.69
CA GLY A 18 16.67 5.20 19.28
C GLY A 18 15.74 6.35 18.92
N ASP A 19 15.92 6.93 17.73
CA ASP A 19 15.03 7.96 17.20
C ASP A 19 13.60 7.42 16.95
N PRO A 20 12.59 8.33 16.84
CA PRO A 20 11.27 7.94 16.39
C PRO A 20 11.34 7.34 14.98
N PHE A 21 10.53 6.32 14.74
CA PHE A 21 10.34 5.75 13.42
C PHE A 21 9.81 6.82 12.46
N PRO A 22 10.54 7.15 11.39
CA PRO A 22 10.17 8.24 10.50
C PRO A 22 8.91 7.91 9.69
N TRP A 23 8.09 8.92 9.43
CA TRP A 23 6.98 8.80 8.50
C TRP A 23 7.48 8.95 7.06
N ASP A 24 7.31 7.89 6.27
CA ASP A 24 7.65 7.84 4.84
C ASP A 24 6.39 7.46 4.06
N GLU A 25 5.87 8.41 3.28
CA GLU A 25 4.64 8.26 2.52
C GLU A 25 4.76 7.21 1.41
N ASP A 26 5.87 7.20 0.68
CA ASP A 26 6.08 6.29 -0.45
C ASP A 26 6.29 4.86 0.03
N ARG A 27 7.10 4.66 1.09
CA ARG A 27 7.24 3.36 1.73
C ARG A 27 5.89 2.86 2.26
N ARG A 28 5.11 3.72 2.90
CA ARG A 28 3.79 3.34 3.42
C ARG A 28 2.80 3.01 2.31
N HIS A 29 2.85 3.73 1.19
CA HIS A 29 2.02 3.45 0.03
C HIS A 29 2.33 2.07 -0.58
N ARG A 30 3.63 1.75 -0.74
CA ARG A 30 4.07 0.42 -1.19
C ARG A 30 3.55 -0.69 -0.27
N LEU A 31 3.82 -0.60 1.03
CA LEU A 31 3.36 -1.58 2.02
C LEU A 31 1.84 -1.78 2.03
N LYS A 32 1.07 -0.71 1.81
CA LYS A 32 -0.40 -0.82 1.68
C LYS A 32 -0.79 -1.60 0.43
N CYS A 33 -0.17 -1.32 -0.71
CA CYS A 33 -0.47 -2.02 -1.96
C CYS A 33 -0.11 -3.51 -1.88
N GLU A 34 1.02 -3.83 -1.25
CA GLU A 34 1.41 -5.23 -0.96
C GLU A 34 0.37 -5.92 -0.07
N LEU A 35 -0.11 -5.22 0.97
CA LEU A 35 -1.13 -5.74 1.86
C LEU A 35 -2.46 -5.98 1.14
N ASP A 36 -2.90 -5.05 0.29
CA ASP A 36 -4.11 -5.19 -0.52
C ASP A 36 -4.02 -6.42 -1.45
N ALA A 37 -2.85 -6.65 -2.06
CA ALA A 37 -2.59 -7.82 -2.88
C ALA A 37 -2.62 -9.13 -2.07
N ILE A 38 -2.04 -9.14 -0.86
CA ILE A 38 -2.11 -10.29 0.07
C ILE A 38 -3.56 -10.60 0.42
N PHE A 39 -4.36 -9.59 0.74
CA PHE A 39 -5.78 -9.79 1.04
C PHE A 39 -6.56 -10.31 -0.16
N ALA A 40 -6.25 -9.86 -1.37
CA ALA A 40 -6.88 -10.39 -2.58
C ALA A 40 -6.64 -11.90 -2.73
N HIS A 41 -5.42 -12.37 -2.51
CA HIS A 41 -5.11 -13.81 -2.47
C HIS A 41 -5.80 -14.54 -1.31
N LEU A 42 -5.80 -13.94 -0.11
CA LEU A 42 -6.43 -14.51 1.10
C LEU A 42 -7.95 -14.69 0.92
N TYR A 43 -8.61 -13.77 0.20
CA TYR A 43 -10.04 -13.83 -0.09
C TYR A 43 -10.36 -14.54 -1.41
N HIS A 44 -9.38 -15.16 -2.05
CA HIS A 44 -9.55 -15.90 -3.31
C HIS A 44 -10.16 -15.06 -4.44
N LEU A 45 -9.76 -13.79 -4.54
CA LEU A 45 -10.10 -12.95 -5.68
C LEU A 45 -9.22 -13.33 -6.87
N ASP A 46 -9.85 -13.54 -8.02
CA ASP A 46 -9.13 -13.66 -9.28
C ASP A 46 -8.64 -12.28 -9.74
N ARG A 47 -7.56 -12.25 -10.54
CA ARG A 47 -6.96 -11.01 -11.04
C ARG A 47 -7.97 -10.04 -11.69
N PRO A 48 -8.91 -10.48 -12.55
CA PRO A 48 -9.90 -9.58 -13.14
C PRO A 48 -10.87 -8.99 -12.10
N ASP A 49 -11.21 -9.72 -11.05
CA ASP A 49 -12.08 -9.23 -9.98
C ASP A 49 -11.37 -8.14 -9.17
N LEU A 50 -10.06 -8.32 -8.91
CA LEU A 50 -9.24 -7.30 -8.27
C LEU A 50 -9.12 -6.05 -9.16
N GLU A 51 -8.89 -6.20 -10.46
CA GLU A 51 -8.90 -5.09 -11.41
C GLU A 51 -10.24 -4.34 -11.40
N TRP A 52 -11.35 -5.08 -11.35
CA TRP A 52 -12.69 -4.51 -11.26
C TRP A 52 -12.89 -3.72 -9.97
N ILE A 53 -12.48 -4.25 -8.82
CA ILE A 53 -12.54 -3.54 -7.53
C ILE A 53 -11.73 -2.24 -7.58
N LEU A 54 -10.54 -2.27 -8.18
CA LEU A 54 -9.66 -1.11 -8.22
C LEU A 54 -10.16 -0.02 -9.17
N ASP A 55 -10.70 -0.41 -10.33
CA ASP A 55 -10.97 0.53 -11.43
C ASP A 55 -12.19 0.18 -12.30
N ALA A 56 -13.29 -0.28 -11.69
CA ALA A 56 -14.56 -0.43 -12.41
C ALA A 56 -15.06 0.92 -12.97
N PRO A 57 -15.73 0.91 -14.14
CA PRO A 57 -16.36 2.11 -14.68
C PRO A 57 -17.55 2.55 -13.81
N TYR A 58 -17.92 3.83 -13.93
CA TYR A 58 -19.12 4.39 -13.29
C TYR A 58 -20.39 3.61 -13.71
N PRO A 59 -21.35 3.34 -12.80
CA PRO A 59 -21.45 3.82 -11.42
C PRO A 59 -20.74 2.94 -10.38
N SER A 60 -20.07 1.87 -10.79
CA SER A 60 -19.48 0.88 -9.88
C SER A 60 -18.06 1.23 -9.42
N ALA A 61 -17.52 2.37 -9.82
CA ALA A 61 -16.17 2.81 -9.44
C ALA A 61 -16.03 2.92 -7.92
N SER A 62 -15.15 2.11 -7.32
CA SER A 62 -14.93 2.09 -5.86
C SER A 62 -14.09 3.27 -5.36
N PHE A 63 -13.07 3.68 -6.12
CA PHE A 63 -12.10 4.70 -5.69
C PHE A 63 -11.91 5.88 -6.68
N PRO A 64 -12.97 6.51 -7.19
CA PRO A 64 -12.85 7.53 -8.25
C PRO A 64 -12.09 8.80 -7.79
N GLY A 65 -12.19 9.16 -6.51
CA GLY A 65 -11.45 10.29 -5.94
C GLY A 65 -9.95 10.02 -5.84
N LEU A 66 -9.57 8.82 -5.38
CA LEU A 66 -8.19 8.38 -5.30
C LEU A 66 -7.54 8.37 -6.69
N LYS A 67 -8.16 7.69 -7.66
CA LYS A 67 -7.68 7.63 -9.04
C LYS A 67 -7.47 9.02 -9.63
N ARG A 68 -8.43 9.93 -9.45
CA ARG A 68 -8.30 11.32 -9.94
C ARG A 68 -7.12 12.06 -9.31
N ASN A 69 -6.92 11.89 -8.00
CA ASN A 69 -5.82 12.53 -7.29
C ASN A 69 -4.46 11.98 -7.73
N GLU A 70 -4.34 10.65 -7.87
CA GLU A 70 -3.11 10.02 -8.33
C GLU A 70 -2.77 10.37 -9.77
N ILE A 71 -3.76 10.37 -10.69
CA ILE A 71 -3.53 10.82 -12.07
C ILE A 71 -3.06 12.28 -12.09
N LYS A 72 -3.65 13.15 -11.26
CA LYS A 72 -3.24 14.57 -11.19
C LYS A 72 -1.81 14.73 -10.65
N GLN A 73 -1.41 13.91 -9.67
CA GLN A 73 -0.13 14.04 -8.97
C GLN A 73 1.01 13.31 -9.67
N PHE A 74 0.76 12.10 -10.17
CA PHE A 74 1.76 11.17 -10.68
C PHE A 74 1.61 10.87 -12.18
N GLY A 75 0.51 11.30 -12.82
CA GLY A 75 0.21 11.01 -14.22
C GLY A 75 -0.34 9.60 -14.46
N GLU A 76 -0.47 8.78 -13.42
CA GLU A 76 -0.96 7.41 -13.48
C GLU A 76 -1.81 7.05 -12.25
N TYR A 77 -2.58 5.97 -12.34
CA TYR A 77 -3.24 5.37 -11.18
C TYR A 77 -2.29 4.39 -10.48
N ARG A 78 -1.34 4.96 -9.72
CA ARG A 78 -0.21 4.23 -9.11
C ARG A 78 -0.67 3.10 -8.18
N THR A 79 -1.74 3.31 -7.41
CA THR A 79 -2.33 2.28 -6.54
C THR A 79 -2.69 1.03 -7.35
N GLN A 80 -3.41 1.17 -8.46
CA GLN A 80 -3.78 0.03 -9.29
C GLN A 80 -2.55 -0.69 -9.83
N ARG A 81 -1.57 0.05 -10.35
CA ARG A 81 -0.33 -0.53 -10.87
C ARG A 81 0.41 -1.34 -9.81
N TYR A 82 0.58 -0.77 -8.61
CA TYR A 82 1.31 -1.39 -7.50
C TYR A 82 0.60 -2.61 -6.92
N VAL A 83 -0.72 -2.51 -6.67
CA VAL A 83 -1.51 -3.63 -6.15
C VAL A 83 -1.49 -4.81 -7.13
N LEU A 84 -1.71 -4.55 -8.43
CA LEU A 84 -1.68 -5.62 -9.43
C LEU A 84 -0.28 -6.20 -9.61
N HIS A 85 0.77 -5.38 -9.55
CA HIS A 85 2.14 -5.86 -9.61
C HIS A 85 2.50 -6.76 -8.41
N ALA A 86 2.14 -6.35 -7.19
CA ALA A 86 2.31 -7.17 -5.99
C ALA A 86 1.48 -8.46 -6.05
N TYR A 87 0.25 -8.39 -6.56
CA TYR A 87 -0.61 -9.56 -6.74
C TYR A 87 0.02 -10.57 -7.71
N ASP A 88 0.60 -10.09 -8.82
CA ASP A 88 1.25 -10.93 -9.83
C ASP A 88 2.54 -11.60 -9.28
N GLN A 89 3.29 -10.93 -8.41
CA GLN A 89 4.44 -11.53 -7.70
C GLN A 89 3.99 -12.65 -6.75
N LEU A 90 2.98 -12.39 -5.93
CA LEU A 90 2.41 -13.38 -5.02
C LEU A 90 1.87 -14.61 -5.76
N ALA A 91 1.22 -14.40 -6.91
CA ALA A 91 0.71 -15.48 -7.75
C ALA A 91 1.83 -16.40 -8.28
N ARG A 92 3.07 -15.91 -8.37
CA ARG A 92 4.27 -16.69 -8.73
C ARG A 92 4.95 -17.35 -7.53
N GLY A 93 4.46 -17.11 -6.31
CA GLY A 93 5.08 -17.57 -5.07
C GLY A 93 6.25 -16.69 -4.60
N GLU A 94 6.36 -15.47 -5.13
CA GLU A 94 7.37 -14.49 -4.73
C GLU A 94 6.83 -13.62 -3.58
N MET A 95 7.73 -13.16 -2.71
CA MET A 95 7.37 -12.09 -1.77
C MET A 95 7.21 -10.79 -2.56
N PRO A 96 6.12 -10.03 -2.37
CA PRO A 96 5.94 -8.77 -3.06
C PRO A 96 7.05 -7.81 -2.67
N ASP A 97 7.73 -7.27 -3.67
CA ASP A 97 8.66 -6.15 -3.52
C ASP A 97 8.26 -5.05 -4.51
N LEU A 98 7.98 -3.87 -3.98
CA LEU A 98 7.66 -2.68 -4.76
C LEU A 98 8.81 -1.64 -4.75
N GLU A 99 9.99 -1.98 -4.24
CA GLU A 99 11.18 -1.15 -4.36
C GLU A 99 11.53 -0.94 -5.85
N GLY A 100 11.50 0.32 -6.32
CA GLY A 100 11.90 0.67 -7.69
C GLY A 100 10.86 0.42 -8.79
N VAL A 101 9.62 0.06 -8.42
CA VAL A 101 8.49 -0.12 -9.34
C VAL A 101 7.89 1.21 -9.79
#